data_AF-A0A7R9V6U8-F1
#
_entry.id   AF-A0A7R9V6U8-F1
#
_cell.length_a   1.000
_cell.length_b   1.000
_cell.length_c   1.000
_cell.angle_alpha   90.00
_cell.angle_beta   90.00
_cell.angle_gamma   90.00
#
_symmetry.space_group_name_H-M   'P 1'
#
loop_
_entity.id
_entity.type
_entity.pdbx_description
1 polymer ?
#
loop_
_entity_poly.entity_id
_entity_poly.type
_entity_poly.pdbx_seq_one_letter_code
_entity_poly.pdbx_strand_id
1 'polypeptide(L)'
;GAMGTPLLRSDAFRLALCYVDDRRGSREGREHEAMLAFYPSNTELAQGISLVGLARAYSSFVCSFGQDTPGTNGSQAFRPGPPCVMEAEHTMWCVLEMEAHIWLTLIASRHWATGGLSTESMQQTMGALHALVTLLHGPVNTLLQQDPSGATAQRCLQPMLDEAGARLASAGMKDPASLLNPLGLQHGLALMPTSRQLFLASQSLVNQLLLAGSPGPCAVTGAMVCWQGHVLWSSLALRDSEALALLTGL
;
A
#
# COMPACT_ATOMS: atom_id res chain seq x y z
N GLY A 1 -12.42 38.03 -19.11
CA GLY A 1 -13.15 37.23 -18.11
C GLY A 1 -12.19 36.20 -17.56
N ALA A 2 -11.89 36.27 -16.27
CA ALA A 2 -10.94 35.35 -15.65
C ALA A 2 -11.55 33.94 -15.61
N MET A 3 -11.03 33.01 -16.43
CA MET A 3 -11.25 31.58 -16.20
C MET A 3 -10.44 31.19 -14.97
N GLY A 4 -11.09 31.21 -13.82
CA GLY A 4 -10.57 30.53 -12.64
C GLY A 4 -10.50 29.04 -12.95
N THR A 5 -9.30 28.51 -13.10
CA THR A 5 -9.03 27.07 -12.95
C THR A 5 -9.67 26.62 -11.63
N PRO A 6 -10.51 25.58 -11.63
CA PRO A 6 -11.06 25.07 -10.39
C PRO A 6 -9.90 24.48 -9.59
N LEU A 7 -9.37 25.27 -8.66
CA LEU A 7 -8.50 24.78 -7.60
C LEU A 7 -9.24 23.61 -6.95
N LEU A 8 -8.60 22.43 -6.99
CA LEU A 8 -8.96 21.17 -6.33
C LEU A 8 -10.17 21.33 -5.42
N ARG A 9 -11.37 20.97 -5.90
CA ARG A 9 -12.51 20.83 -4.98
C ARG A 9 -12.10 19.78 -3.95
N SER A 10 -11.93 20.22 -2.71
CA SER A 10 -11.55 19.37 -1.57
C SER A 10 -12.49 18.17 -1.36
N ASP A 11 -13.65 18.16 -2.02
CA ASP A 11 -14.66 17.10 -1.98
C ASP A 11 -14.57 16.10 -3.14
N ALA A 12 -13.62 16.24 -4.07
CA ALA A 12 -13.58 15.42 -5.29
C ALA A 12 -13.29 13.93 -5.02
N PHE A 13 -12.51 13.60 -3.98
CA PHE A 13 -12.22 12.23 -3.60
C PHE A 13 -11.94 12.12 -2.10
N ARG A 14 -12.24 10.95 -1.51
CA ARG A 14 -11.94 10.63 -0.11
C ARG A 14 -10.46 10.27 0.10
N LEU A 15 -9.88 9.60 -0.89
CA LEU A 15 -8.52 9.09 -0.92
C LEU A 15 -8.00 9.17 -2.36
N ALA A 16 -6.76 9.60 -2.54
CA ALA A 16 -6.01 9.44 -3.78
C ALA A 16 -4.65 8.78 -3.50
N LEU A 17 -4.25 7.87 -4.38
CA LEU A 17 -2.93 7.24 -4.40
C LEU A 17 -2.32 7.42 -5.77
N CYS A 18 -1.04 7.76 -5.85
CA CYS A 18 -0.40 8.01 -7.14
C CYS A 18 1.08 7.62 -7.15
N TYR A 19 1.47 6.80 -8.13
CA TYR A 19 2.87 6.57 -8.48
C TYR A 19 3.31 7.52 -9.59
N VAL A 20 4.47 8.13 -9.40
CA VAL A 20 4.98 9.21 -10.24
C VAL A 20 6.46 9.01 -10.53
N ASP A 21 6.89 9.16 -11.77
CA ASP A 21 8.31 9.24 -12.17
C ASP A 21 8.68 10.69 -12.49
N ASP A 22 9.58 11.29 -11.72
CA ASP A 22 10.00 12.69 -11.89
C ASP A 22 10.79 12.97 -13.18
N ARG A 23 11.35 11.93 -13.81
CA ARG A 23 12.11 12.04 -15.06
C ARG A 23 11.20 12.18 -16.28
N ARG A 24 9.91 11.86 -16.12
CA ARG A 24 8.91 11.82 -17.20
C ARG A 24 7.98 13.03 -17.13
N GLY A 25 7.35 13.36 -18.26
CA GLY A 25 6.38 14.44 -18.34
C GLY A 25 6.92 15.85 -18.05
N SER A 26 8.18 16.10 -18.37
CA SER A 26 8.84 17.42 -18.25
C SER A 26 8.51 18.39 -19.39
N ARG A 27 7.83 17.90 -20.45
CA ARG A 27 7.41 18.71 -21.60
C ARG A 27 5.96 19.13 -21.44
N GLU A 28 5.67 20.36 -21.83
CA GLU A 28 4.32 20.91 -21.87
C GLU A 28 3.39 20.01 -22.70
N GLY A 29 2.22 19.67 -22.15
CA GLY A 29 1.24 18.77 -22.76
C GLY A 29 1.54 17.27 -22.58
N ARG A 30 2.63 16.91 -21.89
CA ARG A 30 3.02 15.52 -21.59
C ARG A 30 3.12 15.23 -20.09
N GLU A 31 2.55 16.09 -19.26
CA GLU A 31 2.58 15.96 -17.80
C GLU A 31 1.96 14.64 -17.32
N HIS A 32 0.99 14.11 -18.07
CA HIS A 32 0.38 12.80 -17.81
C HIS A 32 1.37 11.63 -17.91
N GLU A 33 2.44 11.73 -18.71
CA GLU A 33 3.45 10.66 -18.85
C GLU A 33 4.23 10.44 -17.54
N ALA A 34 4.21 11.44 -16.66
CA ALA A 34 4.83 11.39 -15.35
C ALA A 34 4.06 10.52 -14.34
N MET A 35 2.76 10.34 -14.57
CA MET A 35 1.87 9.57 -13.72
C MET A 35 1.88 8.11 -14.19
N LEU A 36 2.48 7.22 -13.40
CA LEU A 36 2.58 5.80 -13.73
C LEU A 36 1.29 5.04 -13.39
N ALA A 37 0.64 5.40 -12.28
CA ALA A 37 -0.63 4.84 -11.85
C ALA A 37 -1.33 5.81 -10.90
N PHE A 38 -2.66 5.84 -10.95
CA PHE A 38 -3.47 6.76 -10.15
C PHE A 38 -4.77 6.09 -9.69
N TYR A 39 -5.06 6.23 -8.41
CA TYR A 39 -6.34 5.87 -7.81
C TYR A 39 -7.02 7.13 -7.26
N PRO A 40 -8.32 7.33 -7.49
CA PRO A 40 -9.22 6.48 -8.27
C PRO A 40 -8.95 6.53 -9.78
N SER A 41 -8.94 5.39 -10.47
CA SER A 41 -8.70 5.30 -11.92
C SER A 41 -9.75 6.01 -12.78
N ASN A 42 -10.95 6.26 -12.24
CA ASN A 42 -12.02 7.01 -12.90
C ASN A 42 -11.91 8.54 -12.74
N THR A 43 -10.82 9.03 -12.15
CA THR A 43 -10.57 10.47 -11.98
C THR A 43 -10.30 11.14 -13.34
N GLU A 44 -10.85 12.34 -13.53
CA GLU A 44 -10.55 13.13 -14.73
C GLU A 44 -9.04 13.41 -14.83
N LEU A 45 -8.47 13.17 -16.01
CA LEU A 45 -7.02 13.29 -16.23
C LEU A 45 -6.46 14.67 -15.82
N ALA A 46 -7.19 15.75 -16.13
CA ALA A 46 -6.79 17.11 -15.76
C ALA A 46 -6.67 17.29 -14.23
N GLN A 47 -7.55 16.65 -13.45
CA GLN A 47 -7.51 16.68 -12.00
C GLN A 47 -6.31 15.89 -11.47
N GLY A 48 -6.06 14.69 -12.03
CA GLY A 48 -4.89 13.87 -11.68
C GLY A 48 -3.57 14.60 -11.95
N ILE A 49 -3.43 15.22 -13.12
CA ILE A 49 -2.24 16.03 -13.47
C ILE A 49 -2.08 17.21 -12.50
N SER A 50 -3.16 17.95 -12.21
CA SER A 50 -3.10 19.08 -11.29
C SER A 50 -2.64 18.68 -9.89
N LEU A 51 -3.13 17.54 -9.39
CA LEU A 51 -2.78 17.00 -8.08
C LEU A 51 -1.33 16.53 -8.02
N VAL A 52 -0.86 15.81 -9.04
CA VAL A 52 0.55 15.41 -9.17
C VAL A 52 1.47 16.63 -9.26
N GLY A 53 1.08 17.63 -10.05
CA GLY A 53 1.80 18.89 -10.17
C GLY A 53 1.92 19.62 -8.84
N LEU A 54 0.84 19.68 -8.05
CA LEU A 54 0.85 20.29 -6.73
C LEU A 54 1.72 19.51 -5.74
N ALA A 55 1.62 18.18 -5.72
CA ALA A 55 2.44 17.33 -4.84
C ALA A 55 3.94 17.52 -5.12
N ARG A 56 4.32 17.60 -6.42
CA ARG A 56 5.69 17.88 -6.85
C ARG A 56 6.16 19.27 -6.47
N ALA A 57 5.35 20.30 -6.75
CA ALA A 57 5.71 21.67 -6.41
C ALA A 57 5.94 21.82 -4.91
N TYR A 58 5.09 21.18 -4.10
CA TYR A 58 5.24 21.16 -2.65
C TYR A 58 6.49 20.41 -2.20
N SER A 59 6.74 19.20 -2.70
CA SER A 59 7.92 18.43 -2.31
C SER A 59 9.22 19.15 -2.68
N SER A 60 9.32 19.68 -3.90
CA SER A 60 10.47 20.48 -4.34
C SER A 60 10.65 21.74 -3.50
N PHE A 61 9.57 22.43 -3.13
CA PHE A 61 9.63 23.60 -2.27
C PHE A 61 10.16 23.23 -0.88
N VAL A 62 9.63 22.20 -0.24
CA VAL A 62 10.08 21.77 1.09
C VAL A 62 11.54 21.32 1.07
N CYS A 63 11.95 20.55 0.04
CA CYS A 63 13.34 20.14 -0.13
C CYS A 63 14.31 21.33 -0.29
N SER A 64 13.85 22.47 -0.81
CA SER A 64 14.71 23.67 -0.93
C SER A 64 15.10 24.30 0.41
N PHE A 65 14.36 24.02 1.48
CA PHE A 65 14.66 24.48 2.85
C PHE A 65 15.30 23.40 3.73
N GLY A 66 15.23 22.13 3.32
CA GLY A 66 15.85 21.01 4.03
C GLY A 66 17.37 21.05 3.86
N GLN A 67 18.10 21.23 4.97
CA GLN A 67 19.57 21.34 4.96
C GLN A 67 20.31 20.01 4.69
N ASP A 68 19.64 18.90 4.44
CA ASP A 68 20.29 17.63 4.14
C ASP A 68 19.84 17.12 2.78
N THR A 69 20.72 17.25 1.78
CA THR A 69 20.61 16.53 0.51
C THR A 69 21.13 15.11 0.75
N PRO A 70 20.30 14.06 0.75
CA PRO A 70 20.81 12.70 0.70
C PRO A 70 21.26 12.44 -0.74
N GLY A 71 22.53 12.14 -0.98
CA GLY A 71 22.91 11.36 -2.17
C GLY A 71 24.11 11.78 -3.02
N THR A 72 24.85 12.84 -2.72
CA THR A 72 26.18 13.02 -3.37
C THR A 72 27.25 12.35 -2.54
N ASN A 73 27.39 11.02 -2.67
CA ASN A 73 28.64 10.26 -2.54
C ASN A 73 28.34 8.80 -2.96
N GLY A 74 28.96 8.39 -4.07
CA GLY A 74 28.64 7.14 -4.77
C GLY A 74 28.71 5.87 -3.92
N SER A 75 27.86 4.91 -4.26
CA SER A 75 27.78 3.53 -3.75
C SER A 75 26.98 3.24 -2.46
N GLN A 76 25.93 3.99 -2.15
CA GLN A 76 24.96 3.57 -1.14
C GLN A 76 23.64 3.11 -1.76
N ALA A 77 23.10 2.01 -1.22
CA ALA A 77 21.74 1.57 -1.48
C ALA A 77 20.77 2.75 -1.35
N PHE A 78 19.77 2.82 -2.23
CA PHE A 78 18.75 3.86 -2.17
C PHE A 78 18.16 3.90 -0.75
N ARG A 79 18.24 5.07 -0.11
CA ARG A 79 17.65 5.32 1.20
C ARG A 79 16.51 6.32 0.98
N PRO A 80 15.26 5.96 1.30
CA PRO A 80 14.13 6.87 1.18
C PRO A 80 14.43 8.19 1.91
N GLY A 81 14.21 9.31 1.23
CA GLY A 81 14.29 10.64 1.84
C GLY A 81 13.24 10.83 2.94
N PRO A 82 13.36 11.90 3.75
CA PRO A 82 12.32 12.21 4.73
C PRO A 82 10.98 12.45 4.02
N PRO A 83 9.86 12.09 4.67
CA PRO A 83 8.53 12.33 4.14
C PRO A 83 8.25 13.81 3.91
N CYS A 84 7.58 14.13 2.81
CA CYS A 84 7.00 15.45 2.63
C CYS A 84 5.51 15.38 2.99
N VAL A 85 5.13 16.04 4.09
CA VAL A 85 3.77 15.97 4.65
C VAL A 85 3.13 17.34 4.64
N MET A 86 1.98 17.46 3.98
CA MET A 86 1.16 18.68 3.99
C MET A 86 -0.14 18.42 4.74
N GLU A 87 -0.33 19.17 5.82
CA GLU A 87 -1.60 19.20 6.53
C GLU A 87 -2.40 20.43 6.13
N ALA A 88 -3.51 20.21 5.42
CA ALA A 88 -4.49 21.25 5.12
C ALA A 88 -5.72 21.09 6.02
N GLU A 89 -6.64 22.06 5.93
CA GLU A 89 -7.87 22.09 6.73
C GLU A 89 -8.71 20.82 6.57
N HIS A 90 -8.77 20.26 5.35
CA HIS A 90 -9.65 19.13 5.03
C HIS A 90 -8.91 17.90 4.50
N THR A 91 -7.62 18.02 4.19
CA THR A 91 -6.84 16.94 3.58
C THR A 91 -5.47 16.80 4.23
N MET A 92 -4.96 15.58 4.31
CA MET A 92 -3.58 15.27 4.65
C MET A 92 -2.90 14.66 3.45
N TRP A 93 -1.70 15.14 3.13
CA TRP A 93 -0.89 14.68 2.01
C TRP A 93 0.40 14.10 2.55
N CYS A 94 0.81 12.95 2.03
CA CYS A 94 2.11 12.34 2.28
C CYS A 94 2.74 11.99 0.94
N VAL A 95 3.93 12.52 0.68
CA VAL A 95 4.70 12.28 -0.54
C VAL A 95 6.03 11.65 -0.13
N LEU A 96 6.32 10.48 -0.71
CA LEU A 96 7.50 9.67 -0.40
C LEU A 96 8.24 9.27 -1.66
N GLU A 97 9.56 9.41 -1.63
CA GLU A 97 10.42 8.80 -2.64
C GLU A 97 10.66 7.33 -2.26
N MET A 98 10.11 6.41 -3.05
CA MET A 98 10.14 4.96 -2.79
C MET A 98 11.33 4.28 -3.45
N GLU A 99 11.73 4.78 -4.62
CA GLU A 99 12.97 4.45 -5.30
C GLU A 99 13.51 5.74 -5.92
N ALA A 100 14.78 5.76 -6.35
CA ALA A 100 15.35 6.92 -7.02
C ALA A 100 14.42 7.39 -8.16
N HIS A 101 13.96 8.64 -8.08
CA HIS A 101 13.04 9.29 -9.01
C HIS A 101 11.59 8.77 -9.03
N ILE A 102 11.26 7.75 -8.23
CA ILE A 102 9.91 7.16 -8.15
C ILE A 102 9.26 7.59 -6.84
N TRP A 103 8.21 8.37 -6.98
CA TRP A 103 7.47 8.96 -5.89
C TRP A 103 6.11 8.28 -5.74
N LEU A 104 5.73 7.95 -4.51
CA LEU A 104 4.38 7.57 -4.15
C LEU A 104 3.74 8.72 -3.37
N THR A 105 2.52 9.07 -3.72
CA THR A 105 1.73 10.11 -3.05
C THR A 105 0.44 9.51 -2.50
N LEU A 106 0.12 9.82 -1.25
CA LEU A 106 -1.15 9.49 -0.59
C LEU A 106 -1.82 10.77 -0.11
N ILE A 107 -3.08 10.97 -0.50
CA ILE A 107 -3.88 12.13 -0.07
C ILE A 107 -5.18 11.62 0.48
N ALA A 108 -5.51 11.99 1.72
CA ALA A 108 -6.73 11.54 2.38
C ALA A 108 -7.52 12.72 2.96
N SER A 109 -8.85 12.65 2.85
CA SER A 109 -9.76 13.60 3.49
C SER A 109 -9.84 13.35 4.99
N ARG A 110 -9.60 14.39 5.79
CA ARG A 110 -9.61 14.33 7.27
C ARG A 110 -11.00 14.06 7.83
N HIS A 111 -12.05 14.53 7.16
CA HIS A 111 -13.44 14.26 7.55
C HIS A 111 -13.82 12.79 7.42
N TRP A 112 -13.18 12.09 6.47
CA TRP A 112 -13.43 10.68 6.23
C TRP A 112 -12.52 9.77 7.08
N ALA A 113 -11.24 10.11 7.20
CA ALA A 113 -10.23 9.32 7.89
C ALA A 113 -10.10 9.68 9.39
N THR A 114 -11.20 9.64 10.14
CA THR A 114 -11.22 10.06 11.56
C THR A 114 -10.39 9.14 12.46
N GLY A 115 -9.51 9.70 13.29
CA GLY A 115 -8.86 9.04 14.45
C GLY A 115 -7.59 8.22 14.17
N GLY A 116 -7.44 7.64 12.97
CA GLY A 116 -6.31 6.78 12.60
C GLY A 116 -5.30 7.39 11.61
N LEU A 117 -5.60 8.56 11.03
CA LEU A 117 -4.74 9.18 10.03
C LEU A 117 -3.59 9.95 10.68
N SER A 118 -2.43 9.30 10.77
CA SER A 118 -1.16 9.92 11.14
C SER A 118 -0.15 9.84 10.01
N THR A 119 0.83 10.74 10.01
CA THR A 119 1.99 10.68 9.10
C THR A 119 2.65 9.30 9.11
N GLU A 120 2.84 8.70 10.29
CA GLU A 120 3.44 7.38 10.43
C GLU A 120 2.59 6.30 9.77
N SER A 121 1.27 6.32 9.97
CA SER A 121 0.36 5.35 9.37
C SER A 121 0.35 5.44 7.84
N MET A 122 0.39 6.66 7.27
CA MET A 122 0.46 6.87 5.82
C MET A 122 1.77 6.32 5.26
N GLN A 123 2.90 6.57 5.94
CA GLN A 123 4.20 6.04 5.56
C GLN A 123 4.24 4.52 5.57
N GLN A 124 3.73 3.91 6.64
CA GLN A 124 3.67 2.46 6.77
C GLN A 124 2.78 1.86 5.67
N THR A 125 1.61 2.46 5.41
CA THR A 125 0.70 2.04 4.33
C THR A 125 1.40 2.07 2.97
N MET A 126 2.05 3.20 2.67
CA MET A 126 2.73 3.41 1.40
C MET A 126 3.95 2.50 1.25
N GLY A 127 4.74 2.34 2.32
CA GLY A 127 5.90 1.44 2.35
C GLY A 127 5.50 -0.03 2.18
N ALA A 128 4.42 -0.47 2.82
CA ALA A 128 3.88 -1.82 2.65
C ALA A 128 3.37 -2.05 1.23
N LEU A 129 2.63 -1.08 0.66
CA LEU A 129 2.16 -1.12 -0.72
C LEU A 129 3.34 -1.23 -1.69
N HIS A 130 4.38 -0.43 -1.50
CA HIS A 130 5.57 -0.47 -2.35
C HIS A 130 6.36 -1.78 -2.19
N ALA A 131 6.53 -2.28 -0.97
CA ALA A 131 7.17 -3.56 -0.73
C ALA A 131 6.45 -4.73 -1.44
N LEU A 132 5.10 -4.71 -1.47
CA LEU A 132 4.32 -5.69 -2.20
C LEU A 132 4.49 -5.56 -3.73
N VAL A 133 4.53 -4.34 -4.26
CA VAL A 133 4.84 -4.10 -5.69
C VAL A 133 6.19 -4.71 -6.02
N THR A 134 7.22 -4.39 -5.23
CA THR A 134 8.59 -4.87 -5.44
C THR A 134 8.70 -6.39 -5.30
N LEU A 135 7.93 -7.00 -4.40
CA LEU A 135 7.88 -8.45 -4.24
C LEU A 135 7.24 -9.16 -5.46
N LEU A 136 6.16 -8.61 -6.01
CA LEU A 136 5.38 -9.25 -7.07
C LEU A 136 5.92 -8.97 -8.48
N HIS A 137 6.46 -7.77 -8.70
CA HIS A 137 6.85 -7.29 -10.02
C HIS A 137 8.32 -6.87 -10.11
N GLY A 138 9.04 -6.84 -8.99
CA GLY A 138 10.37 -6.23 -8.92
C GLY A 138 10.31 -4.71 -8.80
N PRO A 139 11.47 -4.04 -8.69
CA PRO A 139 11.54 -2.59 -8.58
C PRO A 139 10.90 -1.88 -9.77
N VAL A 140 10.20 -0.78 -9.51
CA VAL A 140 9.54 0.05 -10.52
C VAL A 140 10.55 0.59 -11.52
N ASN A 141 11.74 1.00 -11.07
CA ASN A 141 12.82 1.39 -11.97
C ASN A 141 13.23 0.27 -12.95
N THR A 142 13.20 -0.99 -12.51
CA THR A 142 13.49 -2.13 -13.40
C THR A 142 12.37 -2.30 -14.44
N LEU A 143 11.11 -2.15 -14.05
CA LEU A 143 9.98 -2.18 -15.00
C LEU A 143 10.09 -1.08 -16.06
N LEU A 144 10.53 0.11 -15.66
CA LEU A 144 10.73 1.25 -16.58
C LEU A 144 11.95 1.07 -17.48
N GLN A 145 12.99 0.38 -17.02
CA GLN A 145 14.13 0.01 -17.86
C GLN A 145 13.75 -1.03 -18.93
N GLN A 146 12.90 -1.98 -18.57
CA GLN A 146 12.39 -3.01 -19.49
C GLN A 146 11.46 -2.41 -20.56
N ASP A 147 10.64 -1.43 -20.16
CA ASP A 147 9.69 -0.76 -21.04
C ASP A 147 9.68 0.77 -20.79
N PRO A 148 10.49 1.53 -21.54
CA PRO A 148 10.59 2.99 -21.39
C PRO A 148 9.28 3.75 -21.67
N SER A 149 8.31 3.11 -22.34
CA SER A 149 6.98 3.68 -22.55
C SER A 149 6.17 3.78 -21.25
N GLY A 150 6.58 3.05 -20.21
CA GLY A 150 5.90 2.99 -18.92
C GLY A 150 4.63 2.13 -18.93
N ALA A 151 4.24 1.56 -20.08
CA ALA A 151 3.03 0.76 -20.21
C ALA A 151 3.09 -0.52 -19.36
N THR A 152 4.26 -1.13 -19.22
CA THR A 152 4.47 -2.29 -18.33
C THR A 152 4.35 -1.89 -16.86
N ALA A 153 5.00 -0.79 -16.45
CA ALA A 153 4.87 -0.27 -15.10
C ALA A 153 3.40 0.06 -14.76
N GLN A 154 2.69 0.74 -15.65
CA GLN A 154 1.26 1.05 -15.48
C GLN A 154 0.41 -0.21 -15.34
N ARG A 155 0.61 -1.24 -16.19
CA ARG A 155 -0.13 -2.51 -16.11
C ARG A 155 0.10 -3.28 -14.81
N CYS A 156 1.28 -3.16 -14.21
CA CYS A 156 1.59 -3.76 -12.92
C CYS A 156 1.05 -2.93 -11.74
N LEU A 157 1.22 -1.61 -11.78
CA LEU A 157 0.90 -0.72 -10.67
C LEU A 157 -0.59 -0.40 -10.55
N GLN A 158 -1.28 -0.17 -11.67
CA GLN A 158 -2.66 0.31 -11.67
C GLN A 158 -3.61 -0.65 -10.94
N PRO A 159 -3.62 -1.98 -11.20
CA PRO A 159 -4.51 -2.90 -10.49
C PRO A 159 -4.23 -2.96 -8.98
N MET A 160 -2.95 -2.85 -8.58
CA MET A 160 -2.58 -2.83 -7.16
C MET A 160 -3.06 -1.55 -6.47
N LEU A 161 -2.96 -0.41 -7.14
CA LEU A 161 -3.44 0.88 -6.63
C LEU A 161 -4.96 0.92 -6.53
N ASP A 162 -5.66 0.36 -7.53
CA ASP A 162 -7.12 0.29 -7.52
C ASP A 162 -7.63 -0.58 -6.38
N GLU A 163 -7.04 -1.76 -6.17
CA GLU A 163 -7.42 -2.65 -5.08
C GLU A 163 -7.08 -2.06 -3.71
N ALA A 164 -5.85 -1.56 -3.52
CA ALA A 164 -5.44 -0.94 -2.26
C ALA A 164 -6.28 0.29 -1.94
N GLY A 165 -6.49 1.15 -2.94
CA GLY A 165 -7.29 2.35 -2.82
C GLY A 165 -8.75 2.05 -2.47
N ALA A 166 -9.37 1.07 -3.13
CA ALA A 166 -10.74 0.65 -2.85
C ALA A 166 -10.90 0.11 -1.43
N ARG A 167 -9.94 -0.71 -0.98
CA ARG A 167 -9.89 -1.28 0.37
C ARG A 167 -9.69 -0.23 1.46
N LEU A 168 -8.77 0.69 1.25
CA LEU A 168 -8.55 1.80 2.17
C LEU A 168 -9.78 2.72 2.22
N ALA A 169 -10.37 3.02 1.06
CA ALA A 169 -11.57 3.83 0.91
C ALA A 169 -12.81 3.23 1.61
N SER A 170 -12.93 1.90 1.62
CA SER A 170 -14.03 1.18 2.29
C SER A 170 -13.81 1.04 3.80
N ALA A 171 -12.59 0.74 4.24
CA ALA A 171 -12.23 0.58 5.66
C ALA A 171 -12.20 1.92 6.43
N GLY A 172 -12.22 3.05 5.72
CA GLY A 172 -12.26 4.37 6.35
C GLY A 172 -10.92 4.84 6.94
N MET A 173 -9.81 4.14 6.67
CA MET A 173 -8.54 4.32 7.39
C MET A 173 -8.70 4.24 8.93
N LYS A 174 -9.80 3.63 9.41
CA LYS A 174 -10.10 3.48 10.85
C LYS A 174 -9.47 2.25 11.45
N ASP A 175 -9.29 1.22 10.62
CA ASP A 175 -8.70 -0.04 11.02
C ASP A 175 -7.17 0.02 10.88
N PRO A 176 -6.40 -0.08 11.98
CA PRO A 176 -4.95 -0.07 11.94
C PRO A 176 -4.37 -1.25 11.13
N ALA A 177 -5.07 -2.39 11.04
CA ALA A 177 -4.60 -3.52 10.23
C ALA A 177 -4.63 -3.19 8.73
N SER A 178 -5.69 -2.55 8.26
CA SER A 178 -5.81 -2.05 6.88
C SER A 178 -4.77 -0.99 6.52
N LEU A 179 -4.32 -0.18 7.50
CA LEU A 179 -3.22 0.78 7.31
C LEU A 179 -1.86 0.09 7.19
N LEU A 180 -1.63 -0.94 7.99
CA LEU A 180 -0.38 -1.70 7.93
C LEU A 180 -0.26 -2.54 6.66
N ASN A 181 -1.38 -3.08 6.16
CA ASN A 181 -1.39 -3.88 4.94
C ASN A 181 -2.72 -3.71 4.16
N PRO A 182 -2.81 -2.72 3.26
CA PRO A 182 -4.05 -2.44 2.52
C PRO A 182 -4.46 -3.55 1.56
N LEU A 183 -3.51 -4.36 1.10
CA LEU A 183 -3.75 -5.53 0.24
C LEU A 183 -3.86 -6.84 1.04
N GLY A 184 -3.67 -6.76 2.36
CA GLY A 184 -3.83 -7.87 3.28
C GLY A 184 -5.28 -8.34 3.37
N LEU A 185 -5.48 -9.50 3.97
CA LEU A 185 -6.80 -10.04 4.22
C LEU A 185 -7.60 -9.06 5.10
N GLN A 186 -8.58 -8.36 4.53
CA GLN A 186 -9.54 -7.54 5.28
C GLN A 186 -10.46 -8.40 6.15
N HIS A 187 -10.65 -9.64 5.71
CA HIS A 187 -11.31 -10.71 6.41
C HIS A 187 -10.39 -11.93 6.23
N GLY A 188 -10.02 -12.52 7.36
CA GLY A 188 -9.07 -13.62 7.42
C GLY A 188 -8.51 -13.73 8.83
N LEU A 189 -8.20 -14.94 9.26
CA LEU A 189 -7.55 -15.13 10.55
C LEU A 189 -6.15 -14.52 10.52
N ALA A 190 -5.96 -13.48 11.32
CA ALA A 190 -4.64 -12.94 11.57
C ALA A 190 -3.80 -14.04 12.24
N LEU A 191 -2.95 -14.69 11.44
CA LEU A 191 -1.99 -15.63 11.97
C LEU A 191 -1.00 -14.88 12.84
N MET A 192 -0.88 -15.28 14.09
CA MET A 192 0.09 -14.68 14.99
C MET A 192 1.49 -14.90 14.40
N PRO A 193 2.33 -13.85 14.32
CA PRO A 193 3.69 -14.01 13.81
C PRO A 193 4.49 -14.93 14.73
N THR A 194 4.92 -16.07 14.19
CA THR A 194 5.73 -17.07 14.91
C THR A 194 7.15 -17.12 14.38
N SER A 195 8.11 -17.50 15.24
CA SER A 195 9.47 -17.79 14.78
C SER A 195 9.47 -18.98 13.81
N ARG A 196 10.45 -19.03 12.90
CA ARG A 196 10.59 -20.14 11.93
C ARG A 196 10.62 -21.50 12.62
N GLN A 197 11.30 -21.59 13.76
CA GLN A 197 11.40 -22.84 14.53
C GLN A 197 10.02 -23.28 15.05
N LEU A 198 9.24 -22.36 15.60
CA LEU A 198 7.91 -22.65 16.13
C LEU A 198 6.95 -23.04 15.00
N PHE A 199 6.97 -22.31 13.88
CA PHE A 199 6.17 -22.63 12.70
C PHE A 199 6.45 -24.05 12.18
N LEU A 200 7.72 -24.42 12.05
CA LEU A 200 8.12 -25.75 11.58
C LEU A 200 7.73 -26.84 12.59
N ALA A 201 7.86 -26.58 13.89
CA ALA A 201 7.42 -27.51 14.93
C ALA A 201 5.90 -27.74 14.88
N SER A 202 5.12 -26.66 14.78
CA SER A 202 3.65 -26.72 14.64
C SER A 202 3.24 -27.47 13.37
N GLN A 203 3.88 -27.17 12.23
CA GLN A 203 3.59 -27.84 10.96
C GLN A 203 3.96 -29.32 10.99
N SER A 204 5.11 -29.68 11.59
CA SER A 204 5.53 -31.08 11.77
C SER A 204 4.55 -31.86 12.64
N LEU A 205 4.14 -31.28 13.78
CA LEU A 205 3.15 -31.88 14.68
C LEU A 205 1.82 -32.12 13.97
N VAL A 206 1.33 -31.12 13.23
CA VAL A 206 0.07 -31.26 12.50
C VAL A 206 0.18 -32.34 11.43
N ASN A 207 1.28 -32.39 10.68
CA ASN A 207 1.47 -33.45 9.69
C ASN A 207 1.45 -34.83 10.34
N GLN A 208 2.09 -34.99 11.50
CA GLN A 208 2.06 -36.25 12.25
C GLN A 208 0.63 -36.60 12.69
N LEU A 209 -0.15 -35.62 13.15
CA LEU A 209 -1.55 -35.85 13.56
C LEU A 209 -2.48 -36.16 12.38
N LEU A 210 -2.29 -35.51 11.24
CA LEU A 210 -3.05 -35.78 10.01
C LEU A 210 -2.72 -37.16 9.44
N LEU A 211 -1.45 -37.57 9.52
CA LEU A 211 -0.99 -38.91 9.11
C LEU A 211 -1.39 -40.00 10.11
N ALA A 212 -1.47 -39.67 11.40
CA ALA A 212 -1.73 -40.64 12.46
C ALA A 212 -3.14 -41.24 12.43
N GLY A 213 -4.08 -40.70 11.63
CA GLY A 213 -5.40 -41.28 11.36
C GLY A 213 -6.18 -41.61 12.64
N SER A 214 -7.13 -40.75 13.04
CA SER A 214 -7.99 -41.05 14.18
C SER A 214 -8.63 -42.45 14.05
N PRO A 215 -8.67 -43.29 15.10
CA PRO A 215 -9.30 -44.63 15.06
C PRO A 215 -10.85 -44.58 14.98
N GLY A 216 -11.41 -43.57 14.32
CA GLY A 216 -12.84 -43.34 14.14
C GLY A 216 -13.25 -43.23 12.66
N PRO A 217 -14.56 -43.17 12.37
CA PRO A 217 -15.10 -43.21 11.00
C PRO A 217 -14.89 -41.93 10.17
N CYS A 218 -14.40 -40.85 10.78
CA CYS A 218 -14.15 -39.58 10.08
C CYS A 218 -12.64 -39.37 9.88
N ALA A 219 -12.23 -39.29 8.62
CA ALA A 219 -10.89 -38.83 8.26
C ALA A 219 -10.71 -37.37 8.69
N VAL A 220 -9.57 -37.07 9.31
CA VAL A 220 -9.20 -35.68 9.63
C VAL A 220 -8.83 -34.99 8.32
N THR A 221 -9.67 -34.07 7.86
CA THR A 221 -9.49 -33.34 6.59
C THR A 221 -8.61 -32.11 6.71
N GLY A 222 -8.38 -31.61 7.92
CA GLY A 222 -7.46 -30.50 8.21
C GLY A 222 -7.43 -30.16 9.70
N ALA A 223 -6.55 -29.24 10.07
CA ALA A 223 -6.33 -28.84 11.45
C ALA A 223 -6.03 -27.34 11.53
N MET A 224 -6.43 -26.73 12.65
CA MET A 224 -6.12 -25.36 13.02
C MET A 224 -5.45 -25.36 14.39
N VAL A 225 -4.34 -24.66 14.52
CA VAL A 225 -3.57 -24.52 15.76
C VAL A 225 -3.81 -23.11 16.29
N CYS A 226 -4.29 -23.03 17.53
CA CYS A 226 -4.64 -21.77 18.19
C CYS A 226 -3.88 -21.64 19.51
N TRP A 227 -3.56 -20.40 19.88
CA TRP A 227 -2.92 -20.05 21.14
C TRP A 227 -3.47 -18.74 21.68
N GLN A 228 -4.00 -18.77 22.90
CA GLN A 228 -4.48 -17.58 23.63
C GLN A 228 -5.39 -16.64 22.83
N GLY A 229 -6.36 -17.16 22.08
CA GLY A 229 -7.23 -16.29 21.28
C GLY A 229 -6.75 -16.03 19.85
N HIS A 230 -5.56 -16.52 19.49
CA HIS A 230 -4.98 -16.27 18.17
C HIS A 230 -4.76 -17.56 17.39
N VAL A 231 -4.90 -17.50 16.07
CA VAL A 231 -4.56 -18.63 15.20
C VAL A 231 -3.07 -18.56 14.90
N LEU A 232 -2.36 -19.67 15.11
CA LEU A 232 -0.94 -19.79 14.79
C LEU A 232 -0.72 -20.38 13.40
N TRP A 233 -1.59 -21.31 13.01
CA TRP A 233 -1.45 -22.06 11.77
C TRP A 233 -2.78 -22.74 11.41
N SER A 234 -3.07 -22.89 10.12
CA SER A 234 -4.21 -23.68 9.64
C SER A 234 -3.88 -24.38 8.33
N SER A 235 -4.29 -25.64 8.18
CA SER A 235 -4.34 -26.34 6.88
C SER A 235 -5.70 -26.28 6.20
N LEU A 236 -6.70 -25.70 6.87
CA LEU A 236 -8.04 -25.55 6.33
C LEU A 236 -8.08 -24.40 5.32
N ALA A 237 -9.09 -24.42 4.44
CA ALA A 237 -9.37 -23.26 3.61
C ALA A 237 -9.66 -22.04 4.49
N LEU A 238 -9.42 -20.83 3.96
CA LEU A 238 -9.57 -19.59 4.74
C LEU A 238 -10.97 -19.45 5.36
N ARG A 239 -12.01 -19.71 4.56
CA ARG A 239 -13.42 -19.66 5.02
C ARG A 239 -13.72 -20.65 6.14
N ASP A 240 -13.17 -21.86 6.03
CA ASP A 240 -13.37 -22.90 7.04
C ASP A 240 -12.63 -22.55 8.33
N SER A 241 -11.42 -21.98 8.20
CA SER A 241 -10.64 -21.50 9.33
C SER A 241 -11.39 -20.36 10.05
N GLU A 242 -11.91 -19.36 9.32
CA GLU A 242 -12.71 -18.26 9.86
C GLU A 242 -13.96 -18.77 10.59
N ALA A 243 -14.71 -19.69 9.99
CA ALA A 243 -15.89 -20.28 10.61
C ALA A 243 -15.53 -21.02 11.91
N LEU A 244 -14.41 -21.76 11.92
CA LEU A 244 -13.92 -22.44 13.11
C LEU A 244 -13.50 -21.45 14.20
N ALA A 245 -12.82 -20.37 13.83
CA ALA A 245 -12.42 -19.33 14.77
C ALA A 245 -13.63 -18.68 15.46
N LEU A 246 -14.65 -18.32 14.67
CA LEU A 246 -15.92 -17.78 15.19
C LEU A 246 -16.63 -18.78 16.12
N LEU A 247 -16.62 -20.07 15.79
CA LEU A 247 -17.20 -21.12 16.64
C LEU A 247 -16.44 -21.30 17.95
N THR A 248 -15.11 -21.16 17.92
CA THR A 248 -14.25 -21.29 19.10
C THR A 248 -14.16 -20.01 19.94
N GLY A 249 -14.79 -18.92 19.52
CA GLY A 249 -14.73 -17.62 20.20
C GLY A 249 -13.37 -16.93 20.10
N LEU A 250 -12.63 -17.20 19.01
CA LEU A 250 -11.40 -16.50 18.62
C LEU A 250 -11.73 -15.25 17.82
#